data_AF-A0A6L4AJ85-F1
#
_entry.id   AF-A0A6L4AJ85-F1
#
_cell.length_a   1.000
_cell.length_b   1.000
_cell.length_c   1.000
_cell.angle_alpha   90.00
_cell.angle_beta   90.00
_cell.angle_gamma   90.00
#
_symmetry.space_group_name_H-M   'P 1'
#
loop_
_entity.id
_entity.type
_entity.pdbx_description
1 polymer ?
#
loop_
_entity_poly.entity_id
_entity_poly.type
_entity_poly.pdbx_seq_one_letter_code
_entity_poly.pdbx_strand_id
1 'polypeptide(L)' 'MGKCRNHPEVEATYMCLKHNYYLCDACLSCSDPELYCKYRQSCAIHFLEKERRRQEKQGRTSS' A
#
# COMPACT_ATOMS: atom_id res chain seq x y z
N MET A 1 6.38 2.72 16.55
CA MET A 1 5.76 2.28 15.27
C MET A 1 4.29 2.67 15.29
N GLY A 2 3.67 2.97 14.14
CA GLY A 2 2.28 3.42 14.08
C GLY A 2 1.28 2.25 14.04
N LYS A 3 0.01 2.52 14.33
CA LYS A 3 -1.07 1.54 14.19
C LYS A 3 -1.77 1.70 12.85
N CYS A 4 -2.24 0.60 12.27
CA CYS A 4 -3.00 0.69 11.03
C CYS A 4 -4.26 1.52 11.23
N ARG A 5 -4.55 2.44 10.31
CA ARG A 5 -5.77 3.25 10.31
C ARG A 5 -7.05 2.40 10.38
N ASN A 6 -7.06 1.24 9.72
CA ASN A 6 -8.21 0.35 9.66
C ASN A 6 -8.16 -0.76 10.71
N HIS A 7 -6.97 -1.09 11.22
CA HIS A 7 -6.76 -2.13 12.22
C HIS A 7 -5.97 -1.55 13.40
N PRO A 8 -6.63 -0.95 14.41
CA PRO A 8 -5.95 -0.35 15.56
C PRO A 8 -5.28 -1.39 16.48
N GLU A 9 -5.60 -2.67 16.29
CA GLU A 9 -4.97 -3.82 16.95
C GLU A 9 -3.67 -4.28 16.27
N VAL A 10 -3.43 -3.87 15.01
CA VAL A 10 -2.28 -4.31 14.22
C VAL A 10 -1.24 -3.19 14.13
N GLU A 11 0.01 -3.54 14.42
CA GLU A 11 1.14 -2.66 14.16
C GLU A 11 1.39 -2.54 12.66
N ALA A 12 1.51 -1.30 12.20
CA ALA A 12 1.70 -0.99 10.80
C ALA A 12 3.13 -0.55 10.55
N THR A 13 3.75 -1.23 9.59
CA THR A 13 5.13 -0.98 9.15
C THR A 13 5.20 0.01 7.98
N TYR A 14 4.09 0.24 7.28
CA TYR A 14 4.04 1.11 6.11
C TYR A 14 3.36 2.43 6.43
N MET A 15 4.03 3.54 6.12
CA MET A 15 3.54 4.89 6.35
C MET A 15 3.26 5.61 5.03
N CYS A 16 2.08 6.23 4.92
CA CYS A 16 1.76 7.12 3.82
C CYS A 16 2.33 8.52 4.11
N LEU A 17 3.37 8.93 3.40
CA LEU A 17 4.00 10.24 3.58
C LEU A 17 3.09 11.43 3.17
N LYS A 18 2.09 11.20 2.32
CA LYS A 18 1.14 12.24 1.89
C LYS A 18 0.15 12.61 3.00
N HIS A 19 -0.40 11.60 3.67
CA HIS A 19 -1.47 11.73 4.66
C HIS A 19 -1.03 11.44 6.09
N ASN A 20 0.22 11.05 6.28
CA ASN A 20 0.86 10.76 7.55
C ASN A 20 0.17 9.68 8.42
N TYR A 21 -0.55 8.74 7.78
CA TYR A 21 -1.15 7.58 8.45
C TYR A 21 -0.35 6.30 8.17
N TYR A 22 -0.61 5.25 8.95
CA TYR A 22 0.01 3.94 8.78
C TYR A 22 -0.98 2.88 8.27
N LEU A 23 -0.47 1.92 7.49
CA LEU A 23 -1.21 0.79 6.93
C LEU A 23 -0.47 -0.53 7.23
N CYS A 24 -1.24 -1.56 7.60
CA CYS A 24 -0.74 -2.93 7.62
C CYS A 24 -0.74 -3.51 6.20
N ASP A 25 -0.07 -4.65 6.02
CA ASP A 25 0.04 -5.35 4.72
C ASP A 25 -1.33 -5.65 4.09
N ALA A 26 -2.31 -6.07 4.90
CA ALA A 26 -3.67 -6.34 4.44
C ALA A 26 -4.38 -5.08 3.90
N CYS A 27 -4.11 -3.92 4.49
CA CYS A 27 -4.71 -2.63 4.09
C CYS A 27 -3.81 -1.83 3.15
N LEU A 28 -2.74 -2.43 2.62
CA LEU A 28 -1.72 -1.75 1.86
C LEU A 28 -2.20 -1.36 0.46
N SER A 29 -3.03 -0.31 0.42
CA SER A 29 -3.59 0.27 -0.79
C SER A 29 -3.52 1.78 -0.69
N CYS A 30 -3.09 2.41 -1.79
CA CYS A 30 -3.08 3.85 -1.92
C CYS A 30 -4.52 4.38 -1.91
N SER A 31 -4.83 5.35 -1.04
CA SER A 31 -6.16 5.97 -1.02
C SER A 31 -6.44 6.83 -2.25
N ASP A 32 -5.41 7.48 -2.81
CA ASP A 32 -5.56 8.34 -4.00
C ASP A 32 -4.57 7.92 -5.10
N PRO A 33 -4.80 6.78 -5.78
CA PRO A 33 -3.91 6.32 -6.83
C PRO A 33 -3.92 7.22 -8.07
N GLU A 34 -5.01 7.94 -8.31
CA GLU A 34 -5.23 8.82 -9.47
C GLU A 34 -4.79 10.27 -9.22
N LEU A 35 -4.58 10.66 -7.96
CA LEU A 35 -4.11 12.01 -7.63
C LEU A 35 -2.58 12.09 -7.66
N TYR A 36 -2.06 13.24 -8.08
CA TYR A 36 -0.64 13.52 -8.01
C TYR A 36 -0.11 13.40 -6.57
N CYS A 37 0.99 12.67 -6.41
CA CYS A 37 1.68 12.50 -5.14
C CYS A 37 3.18 12.68 -5.35
N LYS A 38 3.78 13.70 -4.74
CA LYS A 38 5.23 13.96 -4.84
C LYS A 38 6.11 12.80 -4.31
N TYR A 39 5.57 11.99 -3.40
CA TYR A 39 6.26 10.84 -2.83
C TYR A 39 6.09 9.55 -3.65
N ARG A 40 5.39 9.57 -4.80
CA ARG A 40 5.02 8.37 -5.57
C ARG A 40 6.21 7.49 -5.94
N GLN A 41 7.34 8.11 -6.27
CA GLN A 41 8.59 7.43 -6.64
C GLN A 41 9.20 6.63 -5.46
N SER A 42 9.02 7.12 -4.22
CA SER A 42 9.56 6.50 -3.00
C SER A 42 8.49 5.83 -2.13
N CYS A 43 7.24 5.76 -2.59
CA CYS A 43 6.11 5.26 -1.82
C CYS A 43 6.06 3.74 -1.85
N ALA A 44 6.45 3.09 -0.74
CA ALA A 44 6.39 1.64 -0.60
C ALA A 44 4.97 1.07 -0.80
N ILE A 45 3.94 1.76 -0.30
CA ILE A 45 2.53 1.35 -0.46
C ILE A 45 2.17 1.22 -1.94
N HIS A 46 2.49 2.23 -2.75
CA HIS A 46 2.19 2.20 -4.18
C HIS A 46 2.99 1.15 -4.92
N PHE A 47 4.29 1.01 -4.60
CA PHE A 47 5.16 0.02 -5.21
C PHE A 47 4.60 -1.39 -4.99
N LEU A 48 4.37 -1.76 -3.73
CA LEU A 48 3.87 -3.08 -3.35
C LEU A 48 2.45 -3.34 -3.89
N GLU A 49 1.55 -2.36 -3.86
CA GLU A 49 0.22 -2.50 -4.45
C GLU A 49 0.29 -2.80 -5.96
N LYS A 50 1.16 -2.10 -6.69
CA LYS A 50 1.35 -2.31 -8.12
C LYS A 50 1.96 -3.68 -8.40
N GLU A 51 2.92 -4.13 -7.59
CA GLU A 51 3.51 -5.46 -7.70
C GLU A 51 2.48 -6.56 -7.43
N ARG A 52 1.64 -6.41 -6.39
CA ARG A 52 0.53 -7.35 -6.12
C ARG A 52 -0.40 -7.48 -7.32
N ARG A 53 -0.86 -6.35 -7.87
CA ARG A 53 -1.73 -6.33 -9.08
C ARG A 53 -1.06 -6.98 -10.30
N ARG A 54 0.26 -6.86 -10.45
CA ARG A 54 1.02 -7.52 -11.52
C ARG A 54 1.10 -9.03 -11.32
N GLN A 55 1.32 -9.49 -10.09
CA GLN A 55 1.36 -10.91 -9.77
C GLN A 55 0.00 -11.57 -9.97
N GLU A 56 -1.09 -10.92 -9.58
CA GLU A 56 -2.46 -11.41 -9.81
C GLU A 56 -2.77 -11.60 -11.31
N LYS A 57 -2.26 -10.71 -12.18
CA LYS A 57 -2.40 -10.85 -13.64
C LYS A 57 -1.56 -11.99 -14.21
N GLN A 58 -0.36 -12.21 -13.67
CA GLN A 58 0.58 -13.25 -14.15
C GLN A 58 0.26 -14.65 -13.60
N GLY A 59 -0.37 -14.74 -12.42
CA GLY A 59 -0.79 -16.01 -11.80
C GLY A 59 -2.02 -16.64 -12.44
N ARG A 60 -2.72 -15.95 -13.35
CA ARG A 60 -3.87 -16.49 -14.11
C ARG A 60 -3.50 -17.34 -15.33
N THR A 61 -2.21 -17.49 -15.64
CA THR A 61 -1.71 -18.37 -16.72
C THR A 61 -1.05 -19.66 -16.19
N SER A 62 -1.42 -20.12 -14.99
CA SER A 62 -0.87 -21.34 -14.40
C SER A 62 -1.89 -22.08 -13.51
N SER A 63 -3.04 -22.46 -14.09
CA SER A 63 -3.78 -23.71 -13.79
C SER A 63 -4.93 -23.86 -14.77
#